data_AF-A0A7K7KY26-F1
#
_entry.id   AF-A0A7K7KY26-F1
#
_cell.length_a   1.000
_cell.length_b   1.000
_cell.length_c   1.000
_cell.angle_alpha   90.00
_cell.angle_beta   90.00
_cell.angle_gamma   90.00
#
_symmetry.space_group_name_H-M   'P 1'
#
loop_
_entity.id
_entity.type
_entity.pdbx_description
1 polymer ?
#
loop_
_entity_poly.entity_id
_entity_poly.type
_entity_poly.pdbx_seq_one_letter_code
_entity_poly.pdbx_strand_id
1 'polypeptide(L)'
;PRAVPGRVRAAMAGWWRCAERLFALYFVSHVPISLLIDLQPLLPADGLYPRSLTELLEWYAVTFRDPMMMQPPEWFKAFMYCEAFLQMPFFPIAAYAFIKGGCKWIRTPAIIYSTHVATSLVAILAHILFHDFSKSEHLGPRTQQERLILLSIYIPYLLIPLLILFTMLYSPQYNQVEKRKRK
;
A
#
# COMPACT_ATOMS: atom_id res chain seq x y z
N PRO A 1 -34.23 -16.29 4.57
CA PRO A 1 -32.74 -16.36 4.60
C PRO A 1 -32.27 -17.67 5.25
N ARG A 2 -31.74 -18.62 4.45
CA ARG A 2 -31.26 -19.91 4.99
C ARG A 2 -30.07 -19.67 5.92
N ALA A 3 -30.14 -20.21 7.14
CA ALA A 3 -29.05 -20.11 8.10
C ALA A 3 -27.81 -20.81 7.54
N VAL A 4 -26.70 -20.07 7.45
CA VAL A 4 -25.40 -20.61 7.02
C VAL A 4 -24.95 -21.68 8.04
N PRO A 5 -24.60 -22.91 7.60
CA PRO A 5 -24.18 -24.00 8.49
C PRO A 5 -23.02 -23.61 9.42
N GLY A 6 -22.99 -24.14 10.64
CA GLY A 6 -21.98 -23.80 11.66
C GLY A 6 -20.52 -24.03 11.21
N ARG A 7 -20.25 -25.08 10.42
CA ARG A 7 -18.91 -25.33 9.84
C ARG A 7 -18.48 -24.25 8.85
N VAL A 8 -19.40 -23.75 8.03
CA VAL A 8 -19.13 -22.67 7.07
C VAL A 8 -18.84 -21.38 7.82
N ARG A 9 -19.58 -21.09 8.89
CA ARG A 9 -19.28 -19.93 9.75
C ARG A 9 -17.90 -20.01 10.40
N ALA A 10 -17.49 -21.19 10.88
CA ALA A 10 -16.17 -21.42 11.48
C ALA A 10 -15.02 -21.30 10.46
N ALA A 11 -15.21 -21.79 9.23
CA ALA A 11 -14.23 -21.66 8.14
C ALA A 11 -14.09 -20.20 7.66
N MET A 12 -15.21 -19.51 7.43
CA MET A 12 -15.22 -18.08 7.12
C MET A 12 -14.57 -17.28 8.24
N ALA A 13 -14.83 -17.69 9.47
CA ALA A 13 -14.12 -17.21 10.62
C ALA A 13 -12.60 -17.39 10.41
N GLY A 14 -12.06 -18.60 10.35
CA GLY A 14 -10.61 -18.82 10.19
C GLY A 14 -9.99 -17.95 9.09
N TRP A 15 -10.64 -17.89 7.92
CA TRP A 15 -10.22 -17.06 6.80
C TRP A 15 -10.02 -15.58 7.15
N TRP A 16 -11.00 -14.92 7.81
CA TRP A 16 -10.84 -13.49 8.12
C TRP A 16 -9.71 -13.22 9.12
N ARG A 17 -9.40 -14.16 10.01
CA ARG A 17 -8.24 -13.99 10.90
C ARG A 17 -6.93 -14.10 10.14
N CYS A 18 -6.84 -15.01 9.17
CA CYS A 18 -5.68 -15.06 8.29
C CYS A 18 -5.53 -13.75 7.49
N ALA A 19 -6.64 -13.21 6.97
CA ALA A 19 -6.64 -11.93 6.26
C ALA A 19 -6.21 -10.76 7.17
N GLU A 20 -6.75 -10.66 8.39
CA GLU A 20 -6.33 -9.64 9.37
C GLU A 20 -4.83 -9.74 9.69
N ARG A 21 -4.28 -10.95 9.85
CA ARG A 21 -2.84 -11.14 10.06
C ARG A 21 -2.01 -10.71 8.86
N LEU A 22 -2.47 -11.00 7.64
CA LEU A 22 -1.82 -10.54 6.42
C LEU A 22 -1.81 -9.00 6.35
N PHE A 23 -2.93 -8.35 6.66
CA PHE A 23 -3.02 -6.89 6.68
C PHE A 23 -2.13 -6.29 7.77
N ALA A 24 -2.12 -6.87 8.95
CA ALA A 24 -1.23 -6.48 10.04
C ALA A 24 0.24 -6.57 9.61
N LEU A 25 0.65 -7.69 9.01
CA LEU A 25 2.00 -7.87 8.52
C LEU A 25 2.35 -6.79 7.48
N TYR A 26 1.46 -6.56 6.51
CA TYR A 26 1.62 -5.53 5.50
C TYR A 26 1.87 -4.15 6.13
N PHE A 27 1.00 -3.68 7.02
CA PHE A 27 1.17 -2.37 7.66
C PHE A 27 2.43 -2.30 8.53
N VAL A 28 2.76 -3.37 9.28
CA VAL A 28 3.98 -3.41 10.10
C VAL A 28 5.23 -3.35 9.25
N SER A 29 5.29 -4.09 8.14
CA SER A 29 6.43 -4.04 7.23
C SER A 29 6.50 -2.72 6.47
N HIS A 30 5.37 -2.09 6.18
CA HIS A 30 5.36 -0.86 5.39
C HIS A 30 5.92 0.33 6.18
N VAL A 31 5.71 0.41 7.49
CA VAL A 31 6.24 1.51 8.31
C VAL A 31 7.75 1.74 8.12
N PRO A 32 8.63 0.74 8.32
CA PRO A 32 10.06 0.93 8.09
C PRO A 32 10.39 1.09 6.60
N ILE A 33 9.69 0.42 5.69
CA ILE A 33 9.93 0.58 4.25
C ILE A 33 9.68 2.03 3.83
N SER A 34 8.52 2.58 4.18
CA SER A 34 8.16 3.95 3.85
C SER A 34 9.12 4.96 4.47
N LEU A 35 9.43 4.84 5.76
CA LEU A 35 10.36 5.75 6.44
C LEU A 35 11.78 5.69 5.88
N LEU A 36 12.26 4.48 5.57
CA LEU A 36 13.66 4.26 5.23
C LEU A 36 13.92 4.31 3.73
N ILE A 37 12.92 4.10 2.87
CA ILE A 37 13.05 3.98 1.42
C ILE A 37 12.13 4.98 0.72
N ASP A 38 10.80 4.85 0.89
CA ASP A 38 9.84 5.58 0.06
C ASP A 38 9.87 7.10 0.28
N LEU A 39 10.20 7.55 1.48
CA LEU A 39 10.30 8.99 1.80
C LEU A 39 11.66 9.61 1.51
N GLN A 40 12.69 8.80 1.20
CA GLN A 40 14.03 9.33 0.87
C GLN A 40 13.99 10.40 -0.24
N PRO A 41 13.28 10.21 -1.37
CA PRO A 41 13.33 11.16 -2.48
C PRO A 41 12.63 12.50 -2.20
N LEU A 42 11.87 12.62 -1.10
CA LEU A 42 11.27 13.88 -0.67
C LEU A 42 12.20 14.73 0.19
N LEU A 43 13.25 14.13 0.75
CA LEU A 43 14.13 14.79 1.70
C LEU A 43 15.41 15.29 0.99
N PRO A 44 16.02 16.38 1.50
CA PRO A 44 17.30 16.84 0.99
C PRO A 44 18.33 15.70 1.03
N ALA A 45 19.10 15.54 -0.05
CA ALA A 45 20.12 14.49 -0.17
C ALA A 45 21.24 14.59 0.89
N ASP A 46 21.38 15.76 1.53
CA ASP A 46 22.48 16.07 2.43
C ASP A 46 22.21 15.54 3.86
N GLY A 47 22.72 14.33 4.13
CA GLY A 47 23.03 13.85 5.49
C GLY A 47 21.88 13.34 6.35
N LEU A 48 20.63 13.34 5.86
CA LEU A 48 19.48 12.81 6.61
C LEU A 48 19.43 11.28 6.66
N TYR A 49 19.85 10.61 5.58
CA TYR A 49 19.90 9.15 5.51
C TYR A 49 21.33 8.63 5.56
N PRO A 50 21.58 7.51 6.28
CA PRO A 50 22.82 6.76 6.17
C PRO A 50 23.13 6.41 4.71
N ARG A 51 24.41 6.47 4.35
CA ARG A 51 24.91 6.16 3.01
C ARG A 51 24.45 4.79 2.49
N SER A 52 24.34 3.80 3.37
CA SER A 52 23.87 2.47 3.02
C SER A 52 22.42 2.45 2.51
N LEU A 53 21.56 3.34 3.01
CA LEU A 53 20.16 3.43 2.57
C LEU A 53 20.02 4.17 1.25
N THR A 54 20.83 5.20 1.01
CA THR A 54 20.86 5.91 -0.27
C THR A 54 21.43 5.03 -1.38
N GLU A 55 22.50 4.28 -1.09
CA GLU A 55 23.10 3.31 -2.02
C GLU A 55 22.13 2.14 -2.32
N LEU A 56 21.33 1.71 -1.33
CA LEU A 56 20.29 0.72 -1.53
C LEU A 56 19.18 1.21 -2.47
N LEU A 57 18.73 2.46 -2.29
CA LEU A 57 17.73 3.08 -3.16
C LEU A 57 18.25 3.23 -4.59
N GLU A 58 19.50 3.69 -4.75
CA GLU A 58 20.14 3.82 -6.05
C GLU A 58 20.30 2.45 -6.74
N TRP A 59 20.75 1.43 -5.99
CA TRP A 59 20.82 0.06 -6.50
C TRP A 59 19.46 -0.45 -6.98
N TYR A 60 18.39 -0.21 -6.20
CA TYR A 60 17.02 -0.56 -6.55
C TYR A 60 16.61 0.14 -7.85
N ALA A 61 16.77 1.46 -7.93
CA ALA A 61 16.37 2.26 -9.09
C ALA A 61 17.09 1.82 -10.37
N VAL A 62 18.38 1.49 -10.28
CA VAL A 62 19.17 1.02 -11.43
C VAL A 62 18.77 -0.40 -11.83
N THR A 63 18.61 -1.30 -10.85
CA THR A 63 18.35 -2.73 -11.08
C THR A 63 16.96 -2.95 -11.67
N PHE A 64 15.95 -2.25 -11.15
CA PHE A 64 14.56 -2.39 -11.58
C PHE A 64 14.11 -1.32 -12.58
N ARG A 65 15.03 -0.44 -12.99
CA ARG A 65 14.78 0.66 -13.93
C ARG A 65 13.64 1.56 -13.45
N ASP A 66 13.69 1.98 -12.19
CA ASP A 66 12.70 2.87 -11.61
C ASP A 66 13.24 4.30 -11.44
N PRO A 67 13.07 5.17 -12.45
CA PRO A 67 13.59 6.53 -12.40
C PRO A 67 12.74 7.41 -11.48
N MET A 68 11.50 7.02 -11.14
CA MET A 68 10.62 7.85 -10.31
C MET A 68 11.13 7.94 -8.87
N MET A 69 11.86 6.94 -8.41
CA MET A 69 12.45 6.94 -7.06
C MET A 69 13.72 7.80 -6.97
N MET A 70 14.36 8.12 -8.10
CA MET A 70 15.54 9.00 -8.12
C MET A 70 15.17 10.43 -8.45
N GLN A 71 14.27 10.61 -9.42
CA GLN A 71 13.76 11.90 -9.86
C GLN A 71 12.23 11.85 -9.93
N PRO A 72 11.56 11.97 -8.78
CA PRO A 72 10.11 11.85 -8.71
C PRO A 72 9.46 13.00 -9.49
N PRO A 73 8.57 12.72 -10.46
CA PRO A 73 7.78 13.78 -11.09
C PRO A 73 6.83 14.42 -10.08
N GLU A 74 6.43 15.68 -10.29
CA GLU A 74 5.66 16.44 -9.28
C GLU A 74 4.37 15.77 -8.83
N TRP A 75 3.67 15.09 -9.73
CA TRP A 75 2.45 14.33 -9.39
C TRP A 75 2.75 13.12 -8.49
N PHE A 76 3.92 12.50 -8.65
CA PHE A 76 4.35 11.37 -7.82
C PHE A 76 4.79 11.86 -6.44
N LYS A 77 5.51 12.99 -6.38
CA LYS A 77 5.81 13.67 -5.10
C LYS A 77 4.55 13.99 -4.31
N ALA A 78 3.47 14.43 -4.98
CA ALA A 78 2.20 14.67 -4.31
C ALA A 78 1.66 13.40 -3.61
N PHE A 79 1.77 12.24 -4.24
CA PHE A 79 1.41 10.96 -3.60
C PHE A 79 2.34 10.60 -2.46
N MET A 80 3.66 10.82 -2.61
CA MET A 80 4.62 10.59 -1.52
C MET A 80 4.34 11.51 -0.31
N TYR A 81 3.92 12.76 -0.53
CA TYR A 81 3.48 13.64 0.55
C TYR A 81 2.18 13.12 1.21
N CYS A 82 1.22 12.64 0.42
CA CYS A 82 0.05 11.96 0.99
C CYS A 82 0.45 10.74 1.82
N GLU A 83 1.45 9.98 1.38
CA GLU A 83 2.01 8.88 2.16
C GLU A 83 2.61 9.37 3.48
N ALA A 84 3.51 10.36 3.43
CA ALA A 84 4.18 10.92 4.61
C ALA A 84 3.22 11.48 5.66
N PHE A 85 2.17 12.20 5.25
CA PHE A 85 1.30 12.93 6.16
C PHE A 85 -0.02 12.21 6.50
N LEU A 86 -0.52 11.34 5.61
CA LEU A 86 -1.81 10.67 5.80
C LEU A 86 -1.64 9.17 6.07
N GLN A 87 -0.84 8.49 5.26
CA GLN A 87 -0.72 7.03 5.34
C GLN A 87 0.21 6.59 6.47
N MET A 88 1.37 7.23 6.60
CA MET A 88 2.36 6.96 7.64
C MET A 88 1.79 7.01 9.06
N PRO A 89 1.07 8.05 9.51
CA PRO A 89 0.44 8.04 10.84
C PRO A 89 -0.69 7.01 10.95
N PHE A 90 -1.30 6.60 9.82
CA PHE A 90 -2.33 5.57 9.79
C PHE A 90 -1.77 4.14 9.91
N PHE A 91 -0.57 3.86 9.40
CA PHE A 91 -0.02 2.49 9.38
C PHE A 91 0.06 1.84 10.77
N PRO A 92 0.59 2.49 11.83
CA PRO A 92 0.62 1.88 13.17
C PRO A 92 -0.79 1.66 13.76
N ILE A 93 -1.73 2.57 13.46
CA ILE A 93 -3.12 2.49 13.90
C ILE A 93 -3.80 1.27 13.25
N ALA A 94 -3.60 1.10 11.95
CA ALA A 94 -4.11 -0.04 11.19
C ALA A 94 -3.46 -1.36 11.64
N ALA A 95 -2.13 -1.38 11.79
CA ALA A 95 -1.40 -2.53 12.33
C ALA A 95 -1.97 -2.97 13.68
N TYR A 96 -2.13 -2.04 14.63
CA TYR A 96 -2.75 -2.35 15.93
C TYR A 96 -4.16 -2.94 15.79
N ALA A 97 -5.01 -2.31 14.96
CA ALA A 97 -6.39 -2.75 14.79
C ALA A 97 -6.48 -4.19 14.24
N PHE A 98 -5.62 -4.53 13.27
CA PHE A 98 -5.59 -5.84 12.64
C PHE A 98 -4.88 -6.91 13.51
N ILE A 99 -3.85 -6.54 14.27
CA ILE A 99 -3.22 -7.45 15.25
C ILE A 99 -4.20 -7.81 16.36
N LYS A 100 -4.88 -6.81 16.92
CA LYS A 100 -5.87 -7.02 17.98
C LYS A 100 -7.09 -7.80 17.48
N GLY A 101 -7.48 -7.57 16.22
CA GLY A 101 -8.66 -8.15 15.60
C GLY A 101 -9.97 -7.55 16.14
N GLY A 102 -11.03 -7.62 15.35
CA GLY A 102 -12.37 -7.20 15.78
C GLY A 102 -12.55 -5.69 16.04
N CYS A 103 -11.56 -4.86 15.68
CA CYS A 103 -11.60 -3.41 15.81
C CYS A 103 -12.50 -2.76 14.75
N LYS A 104 -13.82 -2.79 14.94
CA LYS A 104 -14.80 -2.33 13.93
C LYS A 104 -14.63 -0.87 13.48
N TRP A 105 -14.05 -0.03 14.32
CA TRP A 105 -13.79 1.38 14.01
C TRP A 105 -12.77 1.56 12.89
N ILE A 106 -11.92 0.55 12.60
CA ILE A 106 -10.92 0.63 11.52
C ILE A 106 -11.56 0.64 10.13
N ARG A 107 -12.83 0.22 10.01
CA ARG A 107 -13.51 0.03 8.73
C ARG A 107 -13.47 1.27 7.84
N THR A 108 -13.97 2.41 8.33
CA THR A 108 -14.04 3.62 7.52
C THR A 108 -12.65 4.16 7.17
N PRO A 109 -11.71 4.31 8.13
CA PRO A 109 -10.33 4.69 7.81
C PRO A 109 -9.66 3.75 6.79
N ALA A 110 -9.83 2.44 6.93
CA ALA A 110 -9.26 1.46 6.01
C ALA A 110 -9.87 1.54 4.60
N ILE A 111 -11.16 1.83 4.46
CA ILE A 111 -11.79 2.08 3.15
C ILE A 111 -11.17 3.32 2.49
N ILE A 112 -11.02 4.42 3.24
CA ILE A 112 -10.43 5.67 2.73
C ILE A 112 -8.99 5.41 2.28
N TYR A 113 -8.18 4.81 3.15
CA TYR A 113 -6.80 4.43 2.87
C TYR A 113 -6.71 3.57 1.61
N SER A 114 -7.43 2.44 1.56
CA SER A 114 -7.32 1.50 0.46
C SER A 114 -7.77 2.07 -0.86
N THR A 115 -8.82 2.91 -0.86
CA THR A 115 -9.30 3.58 -2.06
C THR A 115 -8.28 4.59 -2.58
N HIS A 116 -7.68 5.36 -1.68
CA HIS A 116 -6.63 6.31 -2.04
C HIS A 116 -5.41 5.60 -2.62
N VAL A 117 -4.86 4.59 -1.94
CA VAL A 117 -3.69 3.83 -2.42
C VAL A 117 -3.98 3.16 -3.75
N ALA A 118 -5.16 2.54 -3.92
CA ALA A 118 -5.51 1.91 -5.18
C ALA A 118 -5.56 2.93 -6.34
N THR A 119 -6.08 4.14 -6.10
CA THR A 119 -6.14 5.20 -7.11
C THR A 119 -4.75 5.71 -7.47
N SER A 120 -3.89 5.95 -6.48
CA SER A 120 -2.50 6.38 -6.70
C SER A 120 -1.70 5.32 -7.46
N LEU A 121 -1.84 4.04 -7.08
CA LEU A 121 -1.16 2.93 -7.76
C LEU A 121 -1.65 2.77 -9.20
N VAL A 122 -2.94 2.95 -9.49
CA VAL A 122 -3.42 2.94 -10.88
C VAL A 122 -2.72 4.02 -11.71
N ALA A 123 -2.54 5.23 -11.16
CA ALA A 123 -1.80 6.29 -11.85
C ALA A 123 -0.32 5.92 -12.07
N ILE A 124 0.34 5.33 -11.06
CA ILE A 124 1.73 4.86 -11.15
C ILE A 124 1.89 3.75 -12.18
N LEU A 125 1.04 2.73 -12.16
CA LEU A 125 1.07 1.62 -13.12
C LEU A 125 0.83 2.11 -14.54
N ALA A 126 -0.11 3.06 -14.73
CA ALA A 126 -0.33 3.69 -16.02
C ALA A 126 0.90 4.48 -16.49
N HIS A 127 1.56 5.21 -15.59
CA HIS A 127 2.82 5.89 -15.91
C HIS A 127 3.91 4.90 -16.34
N ILE A 128 4.11 3.82 -15.59
CA ILE A 128 5.09 2.76 -15.93
C ILE A 128 4.78 2.11 -17.29
N LEU A 129 3.50 1.94 -17.65
CA LEU A 129 3.11 1.31 -18.91
C LEU A 129 3.22 2.22 -20.13
N PHE A 130 2.81 3.48 -19.98
CA PHE A 130 2.57 4.36 -21.13
C PHE A 130 3.53 5.54 -21.23
N HIS A 131 4.24 5.89 -20.16
CA HIS A 131 5.18 7.01 -20.20
C HIS A 131 6.42 6.67 -21.04
N ASP A 132 6.92 7.68 -21.77
CA ASP A 132 8.15 7.59 -22.54
C ASP A 132 9.35 7.96 -21.66
N PHE A 133 10.07 6.95 -21.19
CA PHE A 133 11.28 7.10 -20.39
C PHE A 133 12.55 7.32 -21.23
N SER A 134 12.46 7.54 -22.55
CA SER A 134 13.65 7.81 -23.37
C SER A 134 14.37 9.12 -23.00
N LYS A 135 13.63 10.05 -22.40
CA LYS A 135 14.12 11.39 -22.00
C LYS A 135 14.43 11.51 -20.51
N SER A 136 14.30 10.45 -19.72
CA SER A 136 14.60 10.53 -18.28
C SER A 136 16.11 10.62 -18.05
N GLU A 137 16.53 11.45 -17.10
CA GLU A 137 17.93 11.58 -16.70
C GLU A 137 18.45 10.27 -16.07
N HIS A 138 17.58 9.57 -15.34
CA HIS A 138 17.86 8.25 -14.78
C HIS A 138 17.39 7.11 -15.69
N LEU A 139 17.95 5.90 -15.50
CA LEU A 139 17.66 4.72 -16.31
C LEU A 139 16.21 4.23 -16.10
N GLY A 140 15.30 4.59 -17.01
CA GLY A 140 13.95 4.04 -17.05
C GLY A 140 13.78 2.75 -17.85
N PRO A 141 12.61 2.10 -17.77
CA PRO A 141 12.34 0.84 -18.45
C PRO A 141 12.12 1.09 -19.95
N ARG A 142 12.97 0.50 -20.79
CA ARG A 142 12.96 0.69 -22.25
C ARG A 142 12.20 -0.41 -22.96
N THR A 143 12.25 -1.63 -22.42
CA THR A 143 11.58 -2.80 -22.99
C THR A 143 10.27 -3.09 -22.28
N GLN A 144 9.37 -3.81 -22.96
CA GLN A 144 8.13 -4.30 -22.33
C GLN A 144 8.42 -5.24 -21.15
N GLN A 145 9.49 -6.03 -21.23
CA GLN A 145 9.90 -6.92 -20.15
C GLN A 145 10.32 -6.15 -18.90
N GLU A 146 11.15 -5.10 -19.04
CA GLU A 146 11.52 -4.23 -17.91
C GLU A 146 10.30 -3.56 -17.28
N ARG A 147 9.34 -3.10 -18.10
CA ARG A 147 8.08 -2.54 -17.59
C ARG A 147 7.29 -3.57 -16.79
N LEU A 148 7.15 -4.81 -17.28
CA LEU A 148 6.45 -5.88 -16.57
C LEU A 148 7.14 -6.26 -15.25
N ILE A 149 8.47 -6.28 -15.23
CA ILE A 149 9.25 -6.50 -14.01
C ILE A 149 8.97 -5.39 -13.00
N LEU A 150 9.05 -4.13 -13.42
CA LEU A 150 8.78 -2.99 -12.54
C LEU A 150 7.34 -3.02 -12.02
N LEU A 151 6.34 -3.27 -12.88
CA LEU A 151 4.95 -3.43 -12.47
C LEU A 151 4.77 -4.52 -11.41
N SER A 152 5.50 -5.65 -11.53
CA SER A 152 5.40 -6.75 -10.57
C SER A 152 5.83 -6.35 -9.15
N ILE A 153 6.66 -5.32 -9.00
CA ILE A 153 7.08 -4.76 -7.71
C ILE A 153 5.94 -3.93 -7.11
N TYR A 154 5.24 -3.14 -7.92
CA TYR A 154 4.14 -2.27 -7.48
C TYR A 154 2.82 -3.02 -7.27
N ILE A 155 2.55 -4.08 -8.04
CA ILE A 155 1.28 -4.83 -8.01
C ILE A 155 0.90 -5.33 -6.60
N PRO A 156 1.80 -5.90 -5.79
CA PRO A 156 1.48 -6.30 -4.41
C PRO A 156 0.89 -5.15 -3.57
N TYR A 157 1.41 -3.93 -3.75
CA TYR A 157 0.94 -2.72 -3.08
C TYR A 157 -0.40 -2.21 -3.63
N LEU A 158 -0.89 -2.72 -4.76
CA LEU A 158 -2.28 -2.53 -5.21
C LEU A 158 -3.19 -3.65 -4.69
N LEU A 159 -2.74 -4.90 -4.79
CA LEU A 159 -3.55 -6.07 -4.45
C LEU A 159 -3.92 -6.12 -2.96
N ILE A 160 -2.98 -5.81 -2.06
CA ILE A 160 -3.25 -5.85 -0.62
C ILE A 160 -4.28 -4.77 -0.22
N PRO A 161 -4.15 -3.48 -0.61
CA PRO A 161 -5.19 -2.49 -0.37
C PRO A 161 -6.55 -2.83 -0.97
N LEU A 162 -6.60 -3.40 -2.18
CA LEU A 162 -7.87 -3.87 -2.76
C LEU A 162 -8.50 -5.01 -1.94
N LEU A 163 -7.70 -5.94 -1.42
CA LEU A 163 -8.17 -7.00 -0.54
C LEU A 163 -8.68 -6.44 0.79
N ILE A 164 -8.02 -5.43 1.36
CA ILE A 164 -8.49 -4.70 2.54
C ILE A 164 -9.84 -4.03 2.23
N LEU A 165 -9.94 -3.29 1.11
CA LEU A 165 -11.16 -2.61 0.68
C LEU A 165 -12.33 -3.58 0.55
N PHE A 166 -12.10 -4.67 -0.18
CA PHE A 166 -13.09 -5.73 -0.35
C PHE A 166 -13.51 -6.30 1.01
N THR A 167 -12.56 -6.56 1.92
CA THR A 167 -12.86 -7.06 3.27
C THR A 167 -13.70 -6.06 4.07
N MET A 168 -13.37 -4.77 4.04
CA MET A 168 -14.10 -3.74 4.78
C MET A 168 -15.52 -3.49 4.25
N LEU A 169 -15.74 -3.67 2.94
CA LEU A 169 -17.04 -3.52 2.31
C LEU A 169 -17.96 -4.73 2.56
N TYR A 170 -17.42 -5.94 2.41
CA TYR A 170 -18.24 -7.15 2.37
C TYR A 170 -18.21 -8.00 3.65
N SER A 171 -17.24 -7.82 4.55
CA SER A 171 -17.17 -8.62 5.77
C SER A 171 -18.27 -8.26 6.77
N PRO A 172 -19.13 -9.22 7.18
CA PRO A 172 -20.15 -9.00 8.20
C PRO A 172 -19.59 -8.58 9.56
N GLN A 173 -18.30 -8.86 9.82
CA GLN A 173 -17.63 -8.53 11.07
C GLN A 173 -17.51 -7.02 11.28
N TYR A 174 -17.30 -6.29 10.18
CA TYR A 174 -17.08 -4.85 10.18
C TYR A 174 -18.38 -4.05 9.93
N ASN A 175 -19.39 -4.64 9.29
CA ASN A 175 -20.66 -3.97 8.94
C ASN A 175 -21.66 -3.76 10.11
N GLN A 176 -21.35 -4.18 11.35
CA GLN A 176 -22.31 -4.18 12.47
C GLN A 176 -22.49 -2.83 13.19
N VAL A 177 -21.77 -1.77 12.79
CA VAL A 177 -21.81 -0.46 13.48
C VAL A 177 -23.11 0.30 13.22
N GLU A 178 -23.72 0.18 12.03
CA GLU A 178 -24.95 0.92 11.69
C GLU A 178 -26.19 0.48 12.46
N LYS A 179 -26.27 -0.80 12.87
CA LYS A 179 -27.48 -1.33 13.53
C LYS A 179 -27.66 -0.84 14.96
N ARG A 180 -26.61 -0.34 15.62
CA ARG A 180 -26.67 0.06 17.04
C ARG A 180 -27.05 1.53 17.27
N LYS A 181 -26.96 2.39 16.25
CA LYS A 181 -27.35 3.82 16.33
C LYS A 181 -28.80 4.09 15.93
N ARG A 182 -29.54 3.08 15.45
CA ARG A 182 -31.00 3.13 15.26
C ARG A 182 -31.70 2.47 16.46
N LYS A 183 -31.65 3.11 17.63
CA LYS A 183 -32.55 2.85 18.75
C LYS A 183 -32.74 4.14 19.52
#